data_AF-A0ABD4KY83-F1
#
_entry.id   AF-A0ABD4KY83-F1
#
_cell.length_a   1.000
_cell.length_b   1.000
_cell.length_c   1.000
_cell.angle_alpha   90.00
_cell.angle_beta   90.00
_cell.angle_gamma   90.00
#
_symmetry.space_group_name_H-M   'P 1'
#
loop_
_entity.id
_entity.type
_entity.pdbx_description
1 polymer ?
#
loop_
_entity_poly.entity_id
_entity_poly.type
_entity_poly.pdbx_seq_one_letter_code
_entity_poly.pdbx_strand_id
1 'polypeptide(L)'
;IVNKEIKDYMKESMTCYYAGAYRGSIILSYISLFDDLLLKLEAVSDVNKKAKSLLAEIKKRKQSQDVYENYLLEQLASIGLISGLDKDTVDLIKDRRNKSAHPSGHSPSAEEA
;
A
#
# COMPACT_ATOMS: atom_id res chain seq x y z
N ILE A 1 -4.97 -15.68 1.94
CA ILE A 1 -4.59 -15.27 3.31
C ILE A 1 -5.59 -14.22 3.74
N VAL A 2 -6.35 -14.44 4.82
CA VAL A 2 -7.26 -13.42 5.35
C VAL A 2 -6.60 -12.82 6.59
N ASN A 3 -6.15 -11.57 6.48
CA ASN A 3 -5.59 -10.83 7.61
C ASN A 3 -6.68 -9.96 8.24
N LYS A 4 -6.88 -10.13 9.55
CA LYS A 4 -7.91 -9.41 10.32
C LYS A 4 -7.66 -7.90 10.36
N GLU A 5 -6.41 -7.47 10.53
CA GLU A 5 -6.04 -6.05 10.59
C GLU A 5 -6.31 -5.36 9.26
N ILE A 6 -5.90 -5.97 8.14
CA ILE A 6 -6.19 -5.45 6.79
C ILE A 6 -7.70 -5.33 6.55
N LYS A 7 -8.46 -6.34 6.99
CA LYS A 7 -9.93 -6.32 6.91
C LYS A 7 -10.52 -5.19 7.76
N ASP A 8 -9.98 -4.96 8.95
CA ASP A 8 -10.43 -3.91 9.85
C ASP A 8 -10.10 -2.52 9.27
N TYR A 9 -8.90 -2.32 8.70
CA TYR A 9 -8.55 -1.08 7.97
C TYR A 9 -9.48 -0.84 6.78
N MET A 10 -9.89 -1.88 6.05
CA MET A 10 -10.84 -1.75 4.95
C MET A 10 -12.26 -1.44 5.40
N LYS A 11 -12.68 -2.01 6.52
CA LYS A 11 -13.95 -1.63 7.14
C LYS A 11 -13.93 -0.17 7.60
N GLU A 12 -12.83 0.28 8.18
CA GLU A 12 -12.68 1.67 8.63
C GLU A 12 -12.64 2.63 7.44
N SER A 13 -11.91 2.28 6.37
CA SER A 13 -11.89 3.04 5.12
C SER A 13 -13.30 3.26 4.55
N MET A 14 -14.09 2.19 4.44
CA MET A 14 -15.49 2.27 4.00
C MET A 14 -16.34 3.11 4.95
N THR A 15 -16.10 3.04 6.26
CA THR A 15 -16.81 3.86 7.24
C THR A 15 -16.50 5.35 7.03
N CYS A 16 -15.22 5.69 6.79
CA CYS A 16 -14.81 7.04 6.43
C CYS A 16 -15.48 7.50 5.14
N TYR A 17 -15.52 6.66 4.11
CA TYR A 17 -16.18 6.97 2.84
C TYR A 17 -17.65 7.36 3.04
N TYR A 18 -18.43 6.51 3.71
CA TYR A 18 -19.87 6.76 3.93
C TYR A 18 -20.15 7.94 4.86
N ALA A 19 -19.18 8.33 5.70
CA ALA A 19 -19.28 9.51 6.54
C ALA A 19 -18.83 10.81 5.84
N GLY A 20 -18.41 10.76 4.56
CA GLY A 20 -17.84 11.90 3.85
C GLY A 20 -16.42 12.26 4.27
N ALA A 21 -15.77 11.43 5.08
CA ALA A 21 -14.39 11.57 5.52
C ALA A 21 -13.40 10.98 4.49
N TYR A 22 -13.44 11.47 3.26
CA TYR A 22 -12.70 10.90 2.11
C TYR A 22 -11.17 10.83 2.32
N ARG A 23 -10.58 11.79 3.04
CA ARG A 23 -9.17 11.72 3.44
C ARG A 23 -8.84 10.46 4.23
N GLY A 24 -9.69 10.12 5.21
CA GLY A 24 -9.55 8.91 6.03
C GLY A 24 -9.66 7.65 5.19
N SER A 25 -10.65 7.61 4.29
CA SER A 25 -10.84 6.51 3.33
C SER A 25 -9.57 6.24 2.51
N ILE A 26 -9.02 7.28 1.88
CA ILE A 26 -7.81 7.17 1.05
C ILE A 26 -6.60 6.68 1.86
N ILE A 27 -6.39 7.23 3.07
CA ILE A 27 -5.24 6.86 3.92
C ILE A 27 -5.34 5.39 4.35
N LEU A 28 -6.52 4.94 4.78
CA LEU A 28 -6.74 3.56 5.24
C LEU A 28 -6.67 2.56 4.07
N SER A 29 -7.21 2.92 2.90
CA SER A 29 -7.04 2.20 1.62
C SER A 29 -5.58 2.03 1.23
N TYR A 30 -4.77 3.07 1.41
CA TYR A 30 -3.34 3.00 1.16
C TYR A 30 -2.61 2.07 2.15
N ILE A 31 -2.92 2.16 3.44
CA ILE A 31 -2.30 1.33 4.49
C ILE A 31 -2.60 -0.15 4.23
N SER A 32 -3.87 -0.51 4.01
CA SER A 32 -4.26 -1.90 3.80
C SER A 32 -3.60 -2.51 2.56
N LEU A 33 -3.43 -1.73 1.49
CA LEU A 33 -2.80 -2.16 0.26
C LEU A 33 -1.34 -2.53 0.49
N PHE A 34 -0.57 -1.69 1.18
CA PHE A 34 0.84 -1.96 1.43
C PHE A 34 1.04 -3.11 2.43
N ASP A 35 0.18 -3.25 3.43
CA ASP A 35 0.21 -4.42 4.31
C ASP A 35 -0.12 -5.72 3.55
N ASP A 36 -1.11 -5.70 2.65
CA ASP A 36 -1.46 -6.86 1.82
C ASP A 36 -0.32 -7.24 0.86
N LEU A 37 0.33 -6.26 0.23
CA LEU A 37 1.51 -6.48 -0.61
C LEU A 37 2.65 -7.14 0.17
N LEU A 38 2.89 -6.73 1.42
CA LEU A 38 3.91 -7.34 2.27
C LEU A 38 3.57 -8.78 2.64
N LEU A 39 2.32 -9.07 3.03
CA LEU A 39 1.89 -10.44 3.34
C LEU A 39 2.00 -11.35 2.13
N LYS A 40 1.62 -10.86 0.95
CA LYS A 40 1.75 -11.60 -0.31
C LYS A 40 3.23 -11.84 -0.65
N LEU A 41 4.09 -10.85 -0.47
CA LEU A 41 5.54 -11.01 -0.64
C LEU A 41 6.10 -12.07 0.32
N GLU A 42 5.69 -12.05 1.58
CA GLU A 42 6.10 -13.05 2.58
C GLU A 42 5.65 -14.45 2.19
N ALA A 43 4.40 -14.61 1.76
CA ALA A 43 3.83 -15.90 1.35
C ALA A 43 4.55 -16.57 0.17
N VAL A 44 5.12 -15.79 -0.76
CA VAL A 44 5.88 -16.32 -1.91
C VAL A 44 7.38 -16.40 -1.66
N SER A 45 7.88 -15.84 -0.55
CA SER A 45 9.31 -15.73 -0.27
C SER A 45 10.00 -17.08 -0.06
N ASP A 46 9.28 -18.09 0.42
CA ASP A 46 9.84 -19.42 0.65
C ASP A 46 10.16 -20.17 -0.65
N VAL A 47 9.46 -19.84 -1.74
CA VAL A 47 9.58 -20.53 -3.04
C VAL A 47 10.19 -19.65 -4.13
N ASN A 48 10.32 -18.34 -3.91
CA ASN A 48 10.91 -17.39 -4.86
C ASN A 48 12.13 -16.67 -4.25
N LYS A 49 13.33 -16.99 -4.75
CA LYS A 49 14.59 -16.41 -4.26
C LYS A 49 14.65 -14.88 -4.37
N LYS A 50 14.11 -14.29 -5.45
CA LYS A 50 14.07 -12.84 -5.63
C LYS A 50 13.14 -12.19 -4.60
N ALA A 51 11.98 -12.80 -4.37
CA ALA A 51 11.03 -12.36 -3.34
C ALA A 51 11.65 -12.45 -1.93
N LYS A 52 12.40 -13.52 -1.63
CA LYS A 52 13.12 -13.67 -0.36
C LYS A 52 14.13 -12.56 -0.12
N SER A 53 14.95 -12.24 -1.12
CA SER A 53 15.92 -11.16 -1.03
C SER A 53 15.25 -9.79 -0.84
N LEU A 54 14.16 -9.54 -1.58
CA LEU A 54 13.37 -8.32 -1.43
C LEU A 54 12.78 -8.21 -0.02
N LEU A 55 12.16 -9.27 0.49
CA LEU A 55 11.57 -9.28 1.83
C LEU A 55 12.61 -8.97 2.92
N ALA A 56 13.83 -9.51 2.79
CA ALA A 56 14.91 -9.23 3.74
C ALA A 56 15.31 -7.74 3.73
N GLU A 57 15.43 -7.13 2.56
CA GLU A 57 15.73 -5.70 2.43
C GLU A 57 14.60 -4.82 2.96
N ILE A 58 13.34 -5.19 2.70
CA ILE A 58 12.19 -4.47 3.24
C ILE A 58 12.13 -4.57 4.78
N LYS A 59 12.38 -5.75 5.35
CA LYS A 59 12.46 -5.92 6.81
C LYS A 59 13.56 -5.04 7.41
N LYS A 60 14.72 -4.92 6.74
CA LYS A 60 15.80 -4.01 7.14
C LYS A 60 15.36 -2.55 7.12
N ARG A 61 14.75 -2.07 6.04
CA ARG A 61 14.23 -0.69 5.92
C ARG A 61 13.18 -0.36 6.98
N LYS A 62 12.27 -1.29 7.27
CA LYS A 62 11.29 -1.13 8.35
C LYS A 62 11.97 -0.98 9.72
N GLN A 63 13.03 -1.75 9.99
CA GLN A 63 13.80 -1.66 11.24
C GLN A 63 14.55 -0.34 11.36
N SER A 64 15.05 0.23 10.27
CA SER A 64 15.68 1.56 10.23
C SER A 64 14.69 2.72 10.16
N GLN A 65 13.38 2.45 10.13
CA GLN A 65 12.32 3.43 9.91
C GLN A 65 12.46 4.20 8.57
N ASP A 66 13.11 3.58 7.58
CA ASP A 66 13.22 4.15 6.25
C ASP A 66 11.90 3.99 5.48
N VAL A 67 11.54 5.01 4.70
CA VAL A 67 10.43 4.94 3.75
C VAL A 67 10.74 3.84 2.73
N TYR A 68 9.84 2.87 2.57
CA TYR A 68 10.08 1.66 1.78
C TYR A 68 9.00 1.39 0.73
N GLU A 69 7.88 2.09 0.76
CA GLU A 69 6.70 1.79 -0.07
C GLU A 69 7.00 1.93 -1.55
N ASN A 70 7.68 3.02 -1.95
CA ASN A 70 8.08 3.22 -3.33
C ASN A 70 9.10 2.16 -3.78
N TYR A 71 10.07 1.85 -2.91
CA TYR A 71 11.07 0.82 -3.18
C TYR A 71 10.43 -0.57 -3.33
N LEU A 72 9.49 -0.93 -2.45
CA LEU A 72 8.74 -2.17 -2.52
C LEU A 72 8.04 -2.29 -3.87
N LEU A 73 7.30 -1.26 -4.28
CA LEU A 73 6.52 -1.29 -5.52
C LEU A 73 7.41 -1.44 -6.76
N GLU A 74 8.50 -0.67 -6.83
CA GLU A 74 9.48 -0.78 -7.92
C GLU A 74 10.10 -2.17 -8.00
N GLN A 75 10.48 -2.74 -6.86
CA GLN A 75 11.08 -4.07 -6.82
C GLN A 75 10.09 -5.18 -7.13
N LEU A 76 8.83 -5.09 -6.66
CA LEU A 76 7.79 -6.07 -7.01
C LEU A 76 7.57 -6.12 -8.53
N ALA A 77 7.56 -4.96 -9.19
CA ALA A 77 7.45 -4.89 -10.65
C ALA A 77 8.72 -5.43 -11.34
N SER A 78 9.91 -5.08 -10.86
CA SER A 78 11.19 -5.50 -11.47
C SER A 78 11.41 -7.02 -11.42
N ILE A 79 10.87 -7.69 -10.39
CA ILE A 79 10.95 -9.14 -10.25
C ILE A 79 9.72 -9.87 -10.84
N GLY A 80 8.77 -9.13 -11.41
CA GLY A 80 7.59 -9.65 -12.10
C GLY A 80 6.50 -10.23 -11.19
N LEU A 81 6.45 -9.82 -9.91
CA LEU A 81 5.37 -10.21 -9.00
C LEU A 81 4.11 -9.36 -9.17
N ILE A 82 4.25 -8.18 -9.76
CA ILE A 82 3.14 -7.34 -10.21
C ILE A 82 3.42 -6.86 -11.64
N SER A 83 2.37 -6.53 -12.39
CA SER A 83 2.49 -5.96 -13.72
C SER A 83 2.82 -4.46 -13.69
N GLY A 84 3.19 -3.89 -14.84
CA GLY A 84 3.32 -2.45 -14.99
C GLY A 84 2.00 -1.72 -14.70
N LEU A 85 0.87 -2.28 -15.13
CA LEU A 85 -0.46 -1.72 -14.87
C LEU A 85 -0.81 -1.71 -13.38
N ASP A 86 -0.43 -2.77 -12.65
CA ASP A 86 -0.60 -2.81 -11.20
C ASP A 86 0.22 -1.71 -10.54
N LYS A 87 1.49 -1.54 -10.96
CA LYS A 87 2.35 -0.47 -10.46
C LYS A 87 1.74 0.91 -10.72
N ASP A 88 1.27 1.19 -11.93
CA ASP A 88 0.65 2.47 -12.29
C ASP A 88 -0.60 2.74 -11.43
N THR A 89 -1.39 1.71 -11.16
CA THR A 89 -2.58 1.79 -10.29
C THR A 89 -2.17 2.14 -8.84
N VAL A 90 -1.15 1.47 -8.30
CA VAL A 90 -0.67 1.76 -6.93
C VAL A 90 -0.03 3.14 -6.85
N ASP A 91 0.69 3.58 -7.88
CA ASP A 91 1.25 4.94 -7.93
C ASP A 91 0.15 6.01 -7.91
N LEU A 92 -0.97 5.81 -8.61
CA LEU A 92 -2.13 6.70 -8.52
C LEU A 92 -2.68 6.79 -7.09
N ILE A 93 -2.79 5.66 -6.39
CA ILE A 93 -3.26 5.62 -4.99
C ILE A 93 -2.26 6.34 -4.07
N LYS A 94 -0.96 6.16 -4.30
CA LYS A 94 0.11 6.87 -3.57
C LYS A 94 -0.01 8.38 -3.75
N ASP A 95 -0.26 8.85 -4.96
CA ASP A 95 -0.41 10.28 -5.25
C ASP A 95 -1.65 10.87 -4.57
N ARG A 96 -2.78 10.16 -4.60
CA ARG A 96 -4.01 10.53 -3.87
C ARG A 96 -3.76 10.60 -2.36
N ARG A 97 -3.05 9.61 -1.80
CA ARG A 97 -2.67 9.60 -0.38
C ARG A 97 -1.77 10.79 -0.05
N ASN A 98 -0.76 11.06 -0.86
CA ASN A 98 0.18 12.17 -0.64
C ASN A 98 -0.53 13.52 -0.64
N LYS A 99 -1.45 13.75 -1.60
CA LYS A 99 -2.27 14.96 -1.64
C LYS A 99 -3.20 15.08 -0.42
N SER A 100 -3.74 13.96 0.05
CA SER A 100 -4.69 13.90 1.17
C SER A 100 -4.05 14.00 2.55
N ALA A 101 -2.81 13.54 2.71
CA ALA A 101 -2.10 13.49 4.00
C ALA A 101 -1.27 14.75 4.30
N HIS A 102 -0.87 15.51 3.28
CA HIS A 102 -0.10 16.74 3.45
C HIS A 102 -0.99 17.99 3.41
N PRO A 103 -0.56 19.12 4.02
CA PRO A 103 -1.27 20.40 3.98
C PRO A 103 -1.16 21.06 2.58
N SER A 104 -1.70 20.39 1.58
CA SER A 104 -1.68 20.78 0.16
C SER A 104 -2.86 21.69 -0.22
N GLY A 105 -3.83 21.88 0.69
CA GLY A 105 -5.12 22.54 0.39
C GLY A 105 -6.09 21.70 -0.44
N HIS A 106 -5.70 20.51 -0.89
CA HIS A 106 -6.56 19.61 -1.67
C HIS A 106 -7.60 18.94 -0.78
N SER A 107 -8.88 19.03 -1.15
CA SER A 107 -9.99 18.34 -0.45
C SER A 107 -10.49 17.19 -1.32
N PRO A 108 -10.26 15.93 -0.92
CA PRO A 108 -10.60 14.80 -1.78
C PRO A 108 -12.11 14.64 -1.95
N SER A 109 -12.55 14.19 -3.13
CA SER A 109 -13.95 13.89 -3.43
C SER A 109 -14.30 12.40 -3.24
N ALA A 110 -15.59 12.07 -3.41
CA ALA A 110 -16.07 10.69 -3.37
C ALA A 110 -15.55 9.83 -4.53
N GLU A 111 -15.22 10.44 -5.67
CA GLU A 111 -14.65 9.76 -6.86
C GLU A 111 -13.14 9.50 -6.70
N GLU A 112 -12.48 10.29 -5.86
CA GLU A 112 -11.07 10.12 -5.54
C GLU A 112 -10.82 9.08 -4.43
N ALA A 113 -11.80 8.87 -3.55
CA ALA A 113 -11.74 7.92 -2.44
C ALA A 113 -12.19 6.50 -2.81
#